data_AF-A0A3B8Y749-F1
#
_entry.id   AF-A0A3B8Y749-F1
#
_cell.length_a   1.000
_cell.length_b   1.000
_cell.length_c   1.000
_cell.angle_alpha   90.00
_cell.angle_beta   90.00
_cell.angle_gamma   90.00
#
_symmetry.space_group_name_H-M   'P 1'
#
loop_
_entity.id
_entity.type
_entity.pdbx_description
1 polymer ?
#
loop_
_entity_poly.entity_id
_entity_poly.type
_entity_poly.pdbx_seq_one_letter_code
_entity_poly.pdbx_strand_id
1 'polypeptide(L)'
;GLYEKIAPQDAYKTPINFSSVIQGALSNASPAGYNVTFIYPEEGLNTLAQRMAKRCQINYGKRVVKIDVQDNTLYFDDGSQSNYEQLISTLPLNQMMTMTGLTVEEKPDPYTSVLVLNIGAVRGSRCPDDHWLYNPDATSGFHRVGFYSNVDPLFLPKSAQKTGNRVSIYVERAYIGGLKPTDEQIASYARDVVNELQNWGFIDQVEVVDPTWIDVAYTWSWPGSSWKKQTLELLEKHQIYQVGRYGRWIFQGIAASIQDGFYVGASFAEK
;
A
#
# COMPACT_ATOMS: atom_id res chain seq x y z
N GLY A 1 15.06 4.18 -10.56
CA GLY A 1 13.73 4.41 -9.94
C GLY A 1 13.15 5.73 -10.42
N LEU A 2 12.14 6.27 -9.73
CA LEU A 2 11.50 7.54 -10.10
C LEU A 2 12.06 8.78 -9.38
N TYR A 3 12.92 8.62 -8.37
CA TYR A 3 13.25 9.67 -7.39
C TYR A 3 13.78 10.99 -8.00
N GLU A 4 14.49 10.95 -9.14
CA GLU A 4 15.02 12.15 -9.82
C GLU A 4 14.00 12.84 -10.74
N LYS A 5 12.85 12.21 -10.99
CA LYS A 5 11.91 12.61 -12.03
C LYS A 5 10.58 13.11 -11.46
N ILE A 6 10.28 12.81 -10.21
CA ILE A 6 9.02 13.14 -9.54
C ILE A 6 9.18 14.41 -8.70
N ALA A 7 8.08 15.11 -8.48
CA ALA A 7 8.05 16.22 -7.54
C ALA A 7 8.36 15.73 -6.11
N PRO A 8 9.08 16.53 -5.30
CA PRO A 8 9.24 16.24 -3.88
C PRO A 8 7.87 16.08 -3.21
N GLN A 9 7.71 15.03 -2.42
CA GLN A 9 6.47 14.74 -1.68
C GLN A 9 6.79 14.51 -0.22
N ASP A 10 5.80 14.72 0.66
CA ASP A 10 5.88 14.37 2.07
C ASP A 10 7.09 14.98 2.82
N ALA A 11 7.44 16.24 2.54
CA ALA A 11 8.58 16.91 3.19
C ALA A 11 8.52 16.89 4.74
N TYR A 12 7.33 16.74 5.32
CA TYR A 12 7.11 16.62 6.75
C TYR A 12 7.48 15.25 7.34
N LYS A 13 7.61 14.19 6.52
CA LYS A 13 7.90 12.82 7.02
C LYS A 13 9.35 12.61 7.42
N THR A 14 10.26 13.39 6.84
CA THR A 14 11.70 13.35 7.17
C THR A 14 12.21 14.77 7.34
N PRO A 15 11.80 15.48 8.40
CA PRO A 15 12.33 16.82 8.68
C PRO A 15 13.82 16.67 8.98
N ILE A 16 14.68 17.19 8.09
CA ILE A 16 16.13 17.05 8.25
C ILE A 16 16.60 18.01 9.36
N ASN A 17 16.95 17.43 10.51
CA ASN A 17 17.72 18.11 11.55
C ASN A 17 19.13 17.50 11.59
N PHE A 18 20.10 18.18 10.99
CA PHE A 18 21.48 17.70 10.88
C PHE A 18 22.12 17.39 12.24
N SER A 19 21.81 18.17 13.29
CA SER A 19 22.31 17.92 14.64
C SER A 19 21.77 16.59 15.18
N SER A 20 20.49 16.30 14.99
CA SER A 20 19.89 15.02 15.38
C SER A 20 20.44 13.85 14.57
N VAL A 21 20.72 14.03 13.27
CA VAL A 21 21.35 13.01 12.43
C VAL A 21 22.76 12.67 12.92
N ILE A 22 23.59 13.69 13.19
CA ILE A 22 24.94 13.50 13.71
C ILE A 22 24.89 12.85 15.10
N GLN A 23 23.99 13.28 15.98
CA GLN A 23 23.79 12.68 17.29
C GLN A 23 23.41 11.20 17.18
N GLY A 24 22.47 10.86 16.30
CA GLY A 24 22.04 9.48 16.05
C GLY A 24 23.12 8.58 15.43
N ALA A 25 24.04 9.16 14.67
CA ALA A 25 25.18 8.43 14.12
C ALA A 25 26.24 8.10 15.19
N LEU A 26 26.35 8.93 16.22
CA LEU A 26 27.38 8.81 17.28
C LEU A 26 26.84 8.19 18.59
N SER A 27 25.52 8.20 18.79
CA SER A 27 24.86 7.81 20.04
C SER A 27 23.38 7.50 19.80
N ASN A 28 22.66 7.06 20.84
CA ASN A 28 21.22 6.88 20.73
C ASN A 28 20.50 8.21 20.46
N ALA A 29 19.74 8.29 19.38
CA ALA A 29 18.89 9.43 19.07
C ALA A 29 17.58 9.39 19.87
N SER A 30 17.04 10.57 20.18
CA SER A 30 15.66 10.67 20.66
C SER A 30 14.68 10.20 19.58
N PRO A 31 13.58 9.52 19.94
CA PRO A 31 12.57 9.14 18.96
C PRO A 31 12.06 10.34 18.17
N ALA A 32 12.05 10.24 16.84
CA ALA A 32 11.66 11.30 15.93
C ALA A 32 10.86 10.72 14.75
N GLY A 33 9.95 11.52 14.19
CA GLY A 33 9.13 11.13 13.04
C GLY A 33 7.65 10.99 13.37
N TYR A 34 6.86 10.59 12.38
CA TYR A 34 5.39 10.64 12.44
C TYR A 34 4.74 9.42 13.10
N ASN A 35 5.49 8.35 13.37
CA ASN A 35 5.01 7.10 13.98
C ASN A 35 5.85 6.66 15.19
N VAL A 36 6.32 7.62 16.00
CA VAL A 36 7.09 7.33 17.23
C VAL A 36 6.28 6.44 18.19
N THR A 37 4.97 6.64 18.22
CA THR A 37 4.02 5.71 18.83
C THR A 37 2.91 5.42 17.81
N PHE A 38 2.36 4.22 17.86
CA PHE A 38 1.24 3.83 17.02
C PHE A 38 0.33 2.86 17.78
N ILE A 39 -0.92 2.78 17.34
CA ILE A 39 -1.90 1.83 17.88
C ILE A 39 -2.20 0.82 16.78
N TYR A 40 -2.27 -0.45 17.18
CA TYR A 40 -2.68 -1.53 16.31
C TYR A 40 -3.86 -2.27 16.94
N PRO A 41 -4.95 -2.58 16.21
CA PRO A 41 -6.06 -3.31 16.80
C PRO A 41 -5.66 -4.73 17.21
N GLU A 42 -6.07 -5.15 18.41
CA GLU A 42 -5.75 -6.48 19.00
C GLU A 42 -6.16 -7.68 18.13
N GLU A 43 -7.12 -7.51 17.23
CA GLU A 43 -7.57 -8.58 16.32
C GLU A 43 -7.17 -8.34 14.86
N GLY A 44 -6.32 -7.34 14.61
CA GLY A 44 -5.86 -6.97 13.29
C GLY A 44 -6.74 -5.95 12.54
N LEU A 45 -6.10 -5.21 11.64
CA LEU A 45 -6.78 -4.26 10.75
C LEU A 45 -7.80 -4.93 9.82
N ASN A 46 -7.55 -6.20 9.45
CA ASN A 46 -8.49 -7.01 8.67
C ASN A 46 -9.80 -7.22 9.43
N THR A 47 -9.76 -7.50 10.74
CA THR A 47 -10.96 -7.71 11.55
C THR A 47 -11.76 -6.42 11.68
N LEU A 48 -11.09 -5.27 11.83
CA LEU A 48 -11.75 -3.96 11.79
C LEU A 48 -12.50 -3.75 10.46
N ALA A 49 -11.83 -3.99 9.33
CA ALA A 49 -12.44 -3.87 8.00
C ALA A 49 -13.62 -4.84 7.82
N GLN A 50 -13.48 -6.10 8.24
CA GLN A 50 -14.55 -7.09 8.16
C GLN A 50 -15.76 -6.73 9.04
N ARG A 51 -15.54 -6.15 10.24
CA ARG A 51 -16.64 -5.69 11.11
C ARG A 51 -17.40 -4.52 10.51
N MET A 52 -16.72 -3.58 9.84
CA MET A 52 -17.39 -2.52 9.08
C MET A 52 -18.17 -3.12 7.91
N ALA A 53 -17.55 -4.01 7.13
CA ALA A 53 -18.15 -4.66 5.98
C ALA A 53 -19.43 -5.43 6.32
N LYS A 54 -19.49 -6.12 7.48
CA LYS A 54 -20.69 -6.83 7.96
C LYS A 54 -21.90 -5.93 8.21
N ARG A 55 -21.71 -4.61 8.31
CA ARG A 55 -22.77 -3.62 8.48
C ARG A 55 -23.23 -3.00 7.16
N CYS A 56 -22.64 -3.42 6.04
CA CYS A 56 -22.89 -2.88 4.72
C CYS A 56 -23.48 -3.96 3.81
N GLN A 57 -24.20 -3.54 2.77
CA GLN A 57 -24.52 -4.40 1.65
C GLN A 57 -23.31 -4.45 0.72
N ILE A 58 -22.74 -5.64 0.51
CA ILE A 58 -21.55 -5.82 -0.34
C ILE A 58 -21.82 -6.94 -1.34
N ASN A 59 -21.59 -6.63 -2.62
CA ASN A 59 -21.63 -7.60 -3.70
C ASN A 59 -20.20 -8.01 -4.06
N TYR A 60 -19.76 -9.17 -3.55
CA TYR A 60 -18.47 -9.75 -3.90
C TYR A 60 -18.51 -10.39 -5.30
N GLY A 61 -17.33 -10.58 -5.91
CA GLY A 61 -17.23 -11.15 -7.27
C GLY A 61 -17.75 -10.22 -8.38
N LYS A 62 -17.94 -8.92 -8.08
CA LYS A 62 -18.39 -7.90 -9.03
C LYS A 62 -17.24 -6.97 -9.42
N ARG A 63 -16.33 -7.46 -10.26
CA ARG A 63 -15.23 -6.63 -10.76
C ARG A 63 -15.72 -5.78 -11.93
N VAL A 64 -15.73 -4.46 -11.75
CA VAL A 64 -16.01 -3.52 -12.84
C VAL A 64 -14.87 -3.58 -13.86
N VAL A 65 -15.22 -3.69 -15.15
CA VAL A 65 -14.26 -3.74 -16.27
C VAL A 65 -14.43 -2.60 -17.27
N LYS A 66 -15.62 -1.99 -17.32
CA LYS A 66 -15.92 -0.82 -18.16
C LYS A 66 -16.99 0.03 -17.49
N ILE A 67 -16.92 1.33 -17.69
CA ILE A 67 -17.92 2.31 -17.24
C ILE A 67 -18.31 3.14 -18.46
N ASP A 68 -19.58 3.08 -18.86
CA ASP A 68 -20.13 3.96 -19.87
C ASP A 68 -20.69 5.21 -19.21
N VAL A 69 -20.06 6.35 -19.47
CA VAL A 69 -20.40 7.64 -18.87
C VAL A 69 -21.47 8.41 -19.63
N GLN A 70 -21.90 7.91 -20.80
CA GLN A 70 -23.04 8.49 -21.54
C GLN A 70 -24.35 7.91 -21.01
N ASP A 71 -24.37 6.60 -20.81
CA ASP A 71 -25.55 5.86 -20.32
C ASP A 71 -25.49 5.57 -18.81
N ASN A 72 -24.48 6.10 -18.10
CA ASN A 72 -24.20 5.87 -16.67
C ASN A 72 -24.29 4.38 -16.27
N THR A 73 -23.63 3.51 -17.03
CA THR A 73 -23.71 2.05 -16.88
C THR A 73 -22.35 1.45 -16.49
N LEU A 74 -22.33 0.65 -15.43
CA LEU A 74 -21.22 -0.20 -15.03
C LEU A 74 -21.33 -1.57 -15.70
N TYR A 75 -20.23 -2.05 -16.27
CA TYR A 75 -20.11 -3.42 -16.78
C TYR A 75 -19.15 -4.22 -15.91
N PHE A 76 -19.59 -5.40 -15.50
CA PHE A 76 -18.82 -6.32 -14.67
C PHE A 76 -18.21 -7.45 -15.50
N ASP A 77 -17.14 -8.07 -15.00
CA ASP A 77 -16.45 -9.17 -15.69
C ASP A 77 -17.28 -10.46 -15.81
N ASP A 78 -18.29 -10.63 -14.95
CA ASP A 78 -19.27 -11.70 -15.05
C ASP A 78 -20.36 -11.45 -16.11
N GLY A 79 -20.26 -10.34 -16.86
CA GLY A 79 -21.19 -9.95 -17.92
C GLY A 79 -22.46 -9.25 -17.41
N SER A 80 -22.63 -9.11 -16.09
CA SER A 80 -23.74 -8.32 -15.54
C SER A 80 -23.48 -6.81 -15.71
N GLN A 81 -24.54 -6.03 -15.54
CA GLN A 81 -24.49 -4.57 -15.61
C GLN A 81 -25.32 -3.92 -14.50
N SER A 82 -24.98 -2.69 -14.15
CA SER A 82 -25.76 -1.86 -13.22
C SER A 82 -25.67 -0.40 -13.63
N ASN A 83 -26.78 0.33 -13.52
CA ASN A 83 -26.78 1.78 -13.73
C ASN A 83 -26.38 2.50 -12.45
N TYR A 84 -25.91 3.73 -12.57
CA TYR A 84 -25.65 4.64 -11.46
C TYR A 84 -26.20 6.03 -11.74
N GLU A 85 -26.58 6.75 -10.68
CA GLU A 85 -26.84 8.20 -10.75
C GLU A 85 -25.61 8.98 -10.30
N GLN A 86 -24.99 8.52 -9.22
CA GLN A 86 -23.71 9.00 -8.70
C GLN A 86 -22.83 7.80 -8.36
N LEU A 87 -21.53 7.91 -8.64
CA LEU A 87 -20.56 6.85 -8.37
C LEU A 87 -19.47 7.37 -7.44
N ILE A 88 -19.42 6.86 -6.22
CA ILE A 88 -18.26 7.03 -5.34
C ILE A 88 -17.29 5.90 -5.64
N SER A 89 -16.08 6.23 -6.08
CA SER A 89 -15.04 5.27 -6.43
C SER A 89 -13.83 5.43 -5.53
N THR A 90 -13.26 4.30 -5.12
CA THR A 90 -11.96 4.23 -4.43
C THR A 90 -10.90 3.54 -5.31
N LEU A 91 -11.22 3.29 -6.59
CA LEU A 91 -10.33 2.63 -7.53
C LEU A 91 -9.23 3.60 -7.98
N PRO A 92 -8.02 3.10 -8.32
CA PRO A 92 -6.93 3.96 -8.77
C PRO A 92 -7.32 4.90 -9.91
N LEU A 93 -6.95 6.17 -9.81
CA LEU A 93 -7.36 7.22 -10.75
C LEU A 93 -7.04 6.89 -12.21
N ASN A 94 -5.85 6.33 -12.46
CA ASN A 94 -5.44 5.88 -13.79
C ASN A 94 -6.33 4.74 -14.33
N GLN A 95 -6.67 3.75 -13.50
CA GLN A 95 -7.55 2.65 -13.90
C GLN A 95 -8.97 3.15 -14.16
N MET A 96 -9.45 4.10 -13.35
CA MET A 96 -10.75 4.76 -13.52
C MET A 96 -10.85 5.46 -14.88
N MET A 97 -9.79 6.15 -15.31
CA MET A 97 -9.71 6.75 -16.65
C MET A 97 -9.72 5.71 -17.75
N THR A 98 -9.00 4.59 -17.59
CA THR A 98 -9.06 3.48 -18.54
C THR A 98 -10.45 2.87 -18.65
N MET A 99 -11.14 2.61 -17.52
CA MET A 99 -12.46 1.99 -17.51
C MET A 99 -13.55 2.88 -18.13
N THR A 100 -13.43 4.20 -18.00
CA THR A 100 -14.37 5.17 -18.59
C THR A 100 -14.05 5.52 -20.04
N GLY A 101 -12.81 5.28 -20.48
CA GLY A 101 -12.33 5.75 -21.78
C GLY A 101 -12.16 7.26 -21.85
N LEU A 102 -12.26 7.98 -20.73
CA LEU A 102 -12.01 9.42 -20.66
C LEU A 102 -10.51 9.70 -20.76
N THR A 103 -10.16 10.84 -21.34
CA THR A 103 -8.77 11.27 -21.53
C THR A 103 -8.61 12.75 -21.23
N VAL A 104 -7.46 13.12 -20.67
CA VAL A 104 -6.98 14.50 -20.57
C VAL A 104 -5.70 14.63 -21.39
N GLU A 105 -5.35 15.84 -21.83
CA GLU A 105 -4.13 16.07 -22.63
C GLU A 105 -2.84 15.87 -21.81
N GLU A 106 -2.92 16.13 -20.50
CA GLU A 106 -1.80 16.00 -19.58
C GLU A 106 -1.28 14.57 -19.48
N LYS A 107 0.05 14.45 -19.38
CA LYS A 107 0.71 13.16 -19.17
C LYS A 107 0.25 12.57 -17.82
N PRO A 108 -0.20 11.29 -17.78
CA PRO A 108 -0.53 10.64 -16.52
C PRO A 108 0.59 10.68 -15.51
N ASP A 109 0.26 11.02 -14.27
CA ASP A 109 1.20 10.97 -13.17
C ASP A 109 1.67 9.53 -12.93
N PRO A 110 2.93 9.32 -12.52
CA PRO A 110 3.47 7.98 -12.39
C PRO A 110 3.05 7.35 -11.06
N TYR A 111 3.14 6.03 -11.00
CA TYR A 111 3.03 5.27 -9.78
C TYR A 111 4.17 4.24 -9.69
N THR A 112 4.40 3.74 -8.49
CA THR A 112 5.19 2.52 -8.28
C THR A 112 4.29 1.41 -7.76
N SER A 113 4.63 0.20 -8.18
CA SER A 113 4.09 -1.05 -7.64
C SER A 113 5.02 -1.55 -6.54
N VAL A 114 4.52 -2.46 -5.70
CA VAL A 114 5.32 -3.09 -4.64
C VAL A 114 5.11 -4.60 -4.67
N LEU A 115 6.21 -5.34 -4.66
CA LEU A 115 6.20 -6.75 -4.29
C LEU A 115 6.44 -6.85 -2.79
N VAL A 116 5.51 -7.47 -2.08
CA VAL A 116 5.63 -7.80 -0.66
C VAL A 116 5.90 -9.29 -0.57
N LEU A 117 7.04 -9.68 -0.01
CA LEU A 117 7.28 -11.08 0.36
C LEU A 117 6.89 -11.26 1.82
N ASN A 118 5.81 -11.98 2.08
CA ASN A 118 5.43 -12.39 3.44
C ASN A 118 6.17 -13.68 3.78
N ILE A 119 6.97 -13.68 4.84
CA ILE A 119 7.84 -14.80 5.18
C ILE A 119 7.57 -15.24 6.62
N GLY A 120 7.31 -16.52 6.80
CA GLY A 120 7.28 -17.19 8.10
C GLY A 120 8.50 -18.08 8.24
N ALA A 121 9.24 -17.93 9.35
CA ALA A 121 10.49 -18.64 9.56
C ALA A 121 10.79 -18.88 11.04
N VAL A 122 11.77 -19.74 11.31
CA VAL A 122 12.46 -19.80 12.61
C VAL A 122 13.14 -18.44 12.86
N ARG A 123 12.95 -17.90 14.07
CA ARG A 123 13.57 -16.63 14.47
C ARG A 123 15.09 -16.81 14.52
N GLY A 124 15.81 -16.01 13.73
CA GLY A 124 17.27 -16.06 13.67
C GLY A 124 17.94 -15.45 14.90
N SER A 125 19.21 -15.79 15.12
CA SER A 125 19.99 -15.33 16.29
C SER A 125 20.22 -13.81 16.34
N ARG A 126 20.09 -13.11 15.22
CA ARG A 126 20.23 -11.65 15.10
C ARG A 126 18.92 -11.00 14.65
N CYS A 127 17.79 -11.65 14.87
CA CYS A 127 16.48 -11.10 14.53
C CYS A 127 16.21 -9.82 15.35
N PRO A 128 15.95 -8.68 14.69
CA PRO A 128 15.64 -7.42 15.37
C PRO A 128 14.37 -7.49 16.24
N ASP A 129 14.35 -6.68 17.29
CA ASP A 129 13.14 -6.42 18.08
C ASP A 129 12.36 -5.19 17.55
N ASP A 130 12.93 -4.47 16.57
CA ASP A 130 12.27 -3.36 15.87
C ASP A 130 11.04 -3.81 15.09
N HIS A 131 10.07 -2.90 14.92
CA HIS A 131 8.87 -3.16 14.12
C HIS A 131 9.17 -3.17 12.61
N TRP A 132 10.06 -2.30 12.15
CA TRP A 132 10.54 -2.28 10.76
C TRP A 132 11.89 -1.58 10.66
N LEU A 133 12.63 -1.95 9.62
CA LEU A 133 13.92 -1.38 9.26
C LEU A 133 13.88 -0.91 7.81
N TYR A 134 14.56 0.21 7.54
CA TYR A 134 14.85 0.64 6.17
C TYR A 134 16.27 0.20 5.82
N ASN A 135 16.42 -0.46 4.67
CA ASN A 135 17.67 -1.12 4.29
C ASN A 135 18.16 -0.57 2.94
N PRO A 136 18.81 0.61 2.92
CA PRO A 136 19.28 1.20 1.66
C PRO A 136 20.37 0.35 0.98
N ASP A 137 21.14 -0.40 1.77
CA ASP A 137 22.27 -1.21 1.29
C ASP A 137 21.90 -2.69 1.04
N ALA A 138 20.61 -3.02 1.00
CA ALA A 138 20.17 -4.38 0.70
C ALA A 138 20.58 -4.77 -0.72
N THR A 139 21.35 -5.84 -0.86
CA THR A 139 21.88 -6.33 -2.14
C THR A 139 20.78 -6.89 -3.04
N SER A 140 19.71 -7.45 -2.47
CA SER A 140 18.52 -7.84 -3.23
C SER A 140 17.65 -6.64 -3.66
N GLY A 141 17.94 -5.44 -3.15
CA GLY A 141 17.26 -4.20 -3.56
C GLY A 141 15.85 -4.00 -2.97
N PHE A 142 15.51 -4.67 -1.87
CA PHE A 142 14.36 -4.26 -1.06
C PHE A 142 14.70 -2.99 -0.27
N HIS A 143 13.70 -2.20 0.06
CA HIS A 143 13.91 -0.93 0.78
C HIS A 143 13.46 -1.02 2.24
N ARG A 144 12.65 -2.01 2.58
CA ARG A 144 12.08 -2.17 3.91
C ARG A 144 11.87 -3.64 4.25
N VAL A 145 12.22 -4.02 5.47
CA VAL A 145 11.74 -5.24 6.13
C VAL A 145 10.95 -4.84 7.38
N GLY A 146 9.83 -5.49 7.65
CA GLY A 146 9.11 -5.32 8.89
C GLY A 146 8.71 -6.64 9.53
N PHE A 147 8.50 -6.60 10.84
CA PHE A 147 8.35 -7.77 11.70
C PHE A 147 6.95 -7.75 12.29
N TYR A 148 5.99 -8.40 11.61
CA TYR A 148 4.60 -8.49 12.08
C TYR A 148 4.51 -9.08 13.48
N SER A 149 5.32 -10.10 13.77
CA SER A 149 5.33 -10.74 15.09
C SER A 149 5.87 -9.85 16.21
N ASN A 150 6.59 -8.76 15.89
CA ASN A 150 7.01 -7.76 16.86
C ASN A 150 5.90 -6.73 17.12
N VAL A 151 4.97 -6.53 16.17
CA VAL A 151 3.76 -5.74 16.39
C VAL A 151 2.82 -6.47 17.35
N ASP A 152 2.55 -7.74 17.07
CA ASP A 152 1.74 -8.59 17.95
C ASP A 152 1.98 -10.10 17.66
N PRO A 153 2.10 -10.96 18.69
CA PRO A 153 2.16 -12.41 18.52
C PRO A 153 0.98 -13.02 17.74
N LEU A 154 -0.18 -12.35 17.63
CA LEU A 154 -1.33 -12.80 16.83
C LEU A 154 -0.98 -13.07 15.36
N PHE A 155 0.08 -12.45 14.85
CA PHE A 155 0.59 -12.67 13.48
C PHE A 155 1.36 -13.98 13.30
N LEU A 156 1.50 -14.76 14.37
CA LEU A 156 2.03 -16.12 14.32
C LEU A 156 0.89 -17.14 14.44
N PRO A 157 1.06 -18.37 13.88
CA PRO A 157 0.16 -19.49 14.17
C PRO A 157 0.04 -19.70 15.68
N LYS A 158 -1.16 -20.07 16.17
CA LYS A 158 -1.43 -20.28 17.61
C LYS A 158 -0.41 -21.17 18.32
N SER A 159 0.13 -22.18 17.63
CA SER A 159 1.17 -23.08 18.16
C SER A 159 2.52 -22.40 18.43
N ALA A 160 2.80 -21.28 17.79
CA ALA A 160 4.08 -20.56 17.84
C ALA A 160 4.04 -19.26 18.65
N GLN A 161 2.86 -18.80 19.08
CA GLN A 161 2.70 -17.50 19.77
C GLN A 161 3.40 -17.46 21.15
N LYS A 162 3.58 -18.61 21.80
CA LYS A 162 4.14 -18.71 23.16
C LYS A 162 5.63 -19.06 23.20
N THR A 163 6.17 -19.60 22.12
CA THR A 163 7.53 -20.16 22.09
C THR A 163 8.60 -19.12 21.77
N GLY A 164 8.23 -18.02 21.11
CA GLY A 164 9.17 -16.96 20.69
C GLY A 164 10.21 -17.40 19.65
N ASN A 165 10.13 -18.62 19.14
CA ASN A 165 11.09 -19.22 18.21
C ASN A 165 10.69 -19.09 16.74
N ARG A 166 9.65 -18.31 16.45
CA ARG A 166 9.16 -18.00 15.10
C ARG A 166 9.06 -16.52 14.90
N VAL A 167 9.20 -16.11 13.65
CA VAL A 167 9.05 -14.74 13.21
C VAL A 167 8.16 -14.71 11.97
N SER A 168 7.30 -13.69 11.91
CA SER A 168 6.53 -13.35 10.71
C SER A 168 6.99 -11.98 10.24
N ILE A 169 7.49 -11.91 9.01
CA ILE A 169 8.05 -10.69 8.42
C ILE A 169 7.45 -10.40 7.06
N TYR A 170 7.55 -9.14 6.65
CA TYR A 170 7.33 -8.70 5.28
C TYR A 170 8.57 -8.00 4.73
N VAL A 171 8.88 -8.25 3.46
CA VAL A 171 9.95 -7.55 2.74
C VAL A 171 9.35 -6.84 1.55
N GLU A 172 9.66 -5.56 1.39
CA GLU A 172 9.08 -4.73 0.33
C GLU A 172 10.13 -4.28 -0.68
N ARG A 173 9.81 -4.51 -1.96
CA ARG A 173 10.56 -3.96 -3.10
C ARG A 173 9.64 -3.20 -4.03
N ALA A 174 10.04 -1.97 -4.34
CA ALA A 174 9.32 -1.13 -5.28
C ALA A 174 9.72 -1.45 -6.73
N TYR A 175 8.74 -1.38 -7.61
CA TYR A 175 8.87 -1.52 -9.05
C TYR A 175 8.24 -0.30 -9.73
N ILE A 176 8.72 0.05 -10.92
CA ILE A 176 8.06 1.06 -11.74
C ILE A 176 6.68 0.51 -12.15
N GLY A 177 5.65 1.35 -12.09
CA GLY A 177 4.28 0.95 -12.45
C GLY A 177 4.21 0.32 -13.84
N GLY A 178 3.40 -0.74 -13.97
CA GLY A 178 3.24 -1.51 -15.21
C GLY A 178 4.36 -2.52 -15.50
N LEU A 179 5.43 -2.56 -14.71
CA LEU A 179 6.54 -3.52 -14.87
C LEU A 179 6.46 -4.64 -13.84
N LYS A 180 5.36 -5.41 -13.86
CA LYS A 180 5.21 -6.60 -13.00
C LYS A 180 6.22 -7.68 -13.43
N PRO A 181 7.07 -8.20 -12.52
CA PRO A 181 7.96 -9.32 -12.82
C PRO A 181 7.17 -10.60 -13.10
N THR A 182 7.77 -11.53 -13.85
CA THR A 182 7.20 -12.86 -14.06
C THR A 182 7.26 -13.69 -12.78
N ASP A 183 6.46 -14.76 -12.70
CA ASP A 183 6.43 -15.63 -11.53
C ASP A 183 7.81 -16.28 -11.27
N GLU A 184 8.58 -16.59 -12.31
CA GLU A 184 9.96 -17.10 -12.20
C GLU A 184 10.90 -16.05 -11.62
N GLN A 185 10.76 -14.78 -12.03
CA GLN A 185 11.54 -13.66 -11.50
C GLN A 185 11.21 -13.41 -10.03
N ILE A 186 9.93 -13.47 -9.67
CA ILE A 186 9.47 -13.37 -8.28
C ILE A 186 10.05 -14.51 -7.44
N ALA A 187 9.98 -15.75 -7.94
CA ALA A 187 10.52 -16.91 -7.23
C ALA A 187 12.04 -16.83 -7.05
N SER A 188 12.78 -16.33 -8.06
CA SER A 188 14.22 -16.10 -7.94
C SER A 188 14.53 -15.03 -6.91
N TYR A 189 13.85 -13.89 -7.02
CA TYR A 189 14.01 -12.79 -6.08
C TYR A 189 13.70 -13.20 -4.63
N ALA A 190 12.67 -14.02 -4.42
CA ALA A 190 12.33 -14.55 -3.11
C ALA A 190 13.47 -15.40 -2.51
N ARG A 191 14.14 -16.23 -3.32
CA ARG A 191 15.31 -16.99 -2.86
C ARG A 191 16.47 -16.07 -2.49
N ASP A 192 16.73 -15.03 -3.29
CA ASP A 192 17.81 -14.08 -3.03
C ASP A 192 17.58 -13.32 -1.71
N VAL A 193 16.34 -12.85 -1.48
CA VAL A 193 15.95 -12.20 -0.22
C VAL A 193 16.06 -13.14 0.97
N VAL A 194 15.59 -14.39 0.85
CA VAL A 194 15.71 -15.39 1.92
C VAL A 194 17.18 -15.62 2.28
N ASN A 195 18.04 -15.83 1.28
CA ASN A 195 19.46 -16.03 1.50
C ASN A 195 20.10 -14.80 2.17
N GLU A 196 19.76 -13.59 1.73
CA GLU A 196 20.26 -12.35 2.33
C GLU A 196 19.83 -12.21 3.80
N LEU A 197 18.56 -12.47 4.11
CA LEU A 197 18.05 -12.40 5.49
C LEU A 197 18.65 -13.48 6.40
N GLN A 198 18.91 -14.68 5.87
CA GLN A 198 19.62 -15.74 6.58
C GLN A 198 21.09 -15.36 6.84
N ASN A 199 21.76 -14.77 5.85
CA ASN A 199 23.13 -14.27 6.00
C ASN A 199 23.22 -13.14 7.03
N TRP A 200 22.19 -12.29 7.12
CA TRP A 200 22.06 -11.29 8.19
C TRP A 200 21.69 -11.90 9.55
N GLY A 201 21.30 -13.18 9.59
CA GLY A 201 20.87 -13.88 10.80
C GLY A 201 19.51 -13.41 11.32
N PHE A 202 18.71 -12.75 10.47
CA PHE A 202 17.37 -12.29 10.85
C PHE A 202 16.38 -13.45 10.92
N ILE A 203 16.55 -14.44 10.04
CA ILE A 203 15.74 -15.66 9.96
C ILE A 203 16.66 -16.88 9.80
N ASP A 204 16.20 -18.05 10.25
CA ASP A 204 16.85 -19.34 9.98
C ASP A 204 16.01 -20.16 8.98
N GLN A 205 15.54 -21.35 9.36
CA GLN A 205 14.71 -22.20 8.50
C GLN A 205 13.42 -21.48 8.10
N VAL A 206 13.23 -21.30 6.79
CA VAL A 206 12.01 -20.75 6.21
C VAL A 206 10.93 -21.82 6.14
N GLU A 207 9.72 -21.47 6.57
CA GLU A 207 8.56 -22.36 6.59
C GLU A 207 7.56 -21.98 5.49
N VAL A 208 7.43 -20.68 5.19
CA VAL A 208 6.56 -20.18 4.13
C VAL A 208 7.11 -18.90 3.53
N VAL A 209 6.95 -18.76 2.22
CA VAL A 209 7.14 -17.50 1.49
C VAL A 209 5.92 -17.29 0.61
N ASP A 210 5.23 -16.17 0.82
CA ASP A 210 4.01 -15.81 0.10
C ASP A 210 4.18 -14.42 -0.56
N PRO A 211 4.42 -14.37 -1.88
CA PRO A 211 4.58 -13.12 -2.61
C PRO A 211 3.21 -12.48 -2.91
N THR A 212 3.04 -11.22 -2.53
CA THR A 212 1.88 -10.40 -2.87
C THR A 212 2.28 -9.21 -3.76
N TRP A 213 1.63 -9.07 -4.92
CA TRP A 213 1.83 -7.93 -5.82
C TRP A 213 0.80 -6.83 -5.56
N ILE A 214 1.27 -5.63 -5.24
CA ILE A 214 0.46 -4.43 -5.12
C ILE A 214 0.69 -3.58 -6.37
N ASP A 215 -0.31 -3.54 -7.26
CA ASP A 215 -0.19 -2.89 -8.56
C ASP A 215 0.02 -1.38 -8.44
N VAL A 216 -0.92 -0.65 -7.85
CA VAL A 216 -0.76 0.77 -7.53
C VAL A 216 -0.46 0.88 -6.03
N ALA A 217 0.81 1.08 -5.66
CA ALA A 217 1.24 1.12 -4.27
C ALA A 217 1.51 2.55 -3.78
N TYR A 218 2.28 3.31 -4.56
CA TYR A 218 2.57 4.72 -4.30
C TYR A 218 2.28 5.57 -5.53
N THR A 219 1.49 6.62 -5.32
CA THR A 219 1.06 7.57 -6.35
C THR A 219 1.95 8.80 -6.30
N TRP A 220 2.67 9.08 -7.38
CA TRP A 220 3.60 10.20 -7.46
C TRP A 220 3.03 11.29 -8.36
N SER A 221 3.72 12.41 -8.50
CA SER A 221 3.37 13.45 -9.48
C SER A 221 4.61 13.93 -10.20
N TRP A 222 4.46 14.24 -11.49
CA TRP A 222 5.51 14.95 -12.22
C TRP A 222 5.62 16.40 -11.70
N PRO A 223 6.82 17.01 -11.76
CA PRO A 223 6.97 18.44 -11.50
C PRO A 223 6.02 19.27 -12.37
N GLY A 224 5.20 20.12 -11.75
CA GLY A 224 4.24 20.98 -12.45
C GLY A 224 3.00 20.27 -13.02
N SER A 225 2.80 18.98 -12.74
CA SER A 225 1.68 18.21 -13.28
C SER A 225 0.33 18.77 -12.86
N SER A 226 -0.56 18.96 -13.84
CA SER A 226 -1.98 19.27 -13.60
C SER A 226 -2.90 18.07 -13.85
N TRP A 227 -2.34 16.90 -14.22
CA TRP A 227 -3.08 15.70 -14.62
C TRP A 227 -4.13 15.28 -13.59
N LYS A 228 -3.72 15.13 -12.31
CA LYS A 228 -4.62 14.73 -11.23
C LYS A 228 -5.83 15.65 -11.14
N LYS A 229 -5.62 16.97 -11.16
CA LYS A 229 -6.68 17.97 -11.05
C LYS A 229 -7.66 17.86 -12.23
N GLN A 230 -7.15 17.90 -13.46
CA GLN A 230 -7.98 17.81 -14.66
C GLN A 230 -8.79 16.51 -14.70
N THR A 231 -8.16 15.40 -14.28
CA THR A 231 -8.79 14.09 -14.27
C THR A 231 -9.95 14.01 -13.27
N LEU A 232 -9.74 14.50 -12.04
CA LEU A 232 -10.80 14.53 -11.02
C LEU A 232 -11.97 15.42 -11.46
N GLU A 233 -11.69 16.63 -11.98
CA GLU A 233 -12.72 17.55 -12.48
C GLU A 233 -13.50 16.96 -13.66
N LEU A 234 -12.84 16.19 -14.53
CA LEU A 234 -13.51 15.51 -15.64
C LEU A 234 -14.43 14.39 -15.16
N LEU A 235 -14.00 13.57 -14.21
CA LEU A 235 -14.82 12.51 -13.63
C LEU A 235 -16.05 13.08 -12.90
N GLU A 236 -15.89 14.19 -12.17
CA GLU A 236 -16.99 14.84 -11.45
C GLU A 236 -18.09 15.36 -12.40
N LYS A 237 -17.74 15.83 -13.61
CA LYS A 237 -18.74 16.19 -14.64
C LYS A 237 -19.63 15.03 -15.05
N HIS A 238 -19.16 13.79 -14.88
CA HIS A 238 -19.89 12.55 -15.14
C HIS A 238 -20.45 11.91 -13.86
N GLN A 239 -20.59 12.68 -12.77
CA GLN A 239 -21.09 12.21 -11.47
C GLN A 239 -20.24 11.08 -10.85
N ILE A 240 -18.94 11.01 -11.19
CA ILE A 240 -17.99 10.06 -10.62
C ILE A 240 -17.06 10.81 -9.64
N TYR A 241 -17.11 10.44 -8.37
CA TYR A 241 -16.38 11.07 -7.28
C TYR A 241 -15.30 10.12 -6.75
N GLN A 242 -14.04 10.50 -6.94
CA GLN A 242 -12.91 9.70 -6.51
C GLN A 242 -12.49 10.00 -5.08
N VAL A 243 -12.30 8.95 -4.27
CA VAL A 243 -12.07 9.03 -2.83
C VAL A 243 -10.89 8.16 -2.42
N GLY A 244 -10.21 8.56 -1.35
CA GLY A 244 -9.12 7.80 -0.75
C GLY A 244 -7.80 7.89 -1.51
N ARG A 245 -6.80 7.16 -0.99
CA ARG A 245 -5.39 7.19 -1.42
C ARG A 245 -5.21 7.11 -2.94
N TYR A 246 -5.76 6.06 -3.55
CA TYR A 246 -5.54 5.77 -4.97
C TYR A 246 -6.52 6.50 -5.89
N GLY A 247 -7.77 6.68 -5.44
CA GLY A 247 -8.78 7.44 -6.20
C GLY A 247 -8.39 8.91 -6.35
N ARG A 248 -7.94 9.54 -5.26
CA ARG A 248 -7.50 10.95 -5.29
C ARG A 248 -6.05 11.14 -5.67
N TRP A 249 -5.28 10.06 -5.88
CA TRP A 249 -3.86 10.11 -6.21
C TRP A 249 -3.02 10.89 -5.18
N ILE A 250 -3.19 10.54 -3.91
CA ILE A 250 -2.53 11.20 -2.76
C ILE A 250 -1.90 10.18 -1.81
N PHE A 251 -0.92 10.63 -1.03
CA PHE A 251 -0.43 9.87 0.11
C PHE A 251 -1.43 9.95 1.26
N GLN A 252 -1.83 8.78 1.76
CA GLN A 252 -2.78 8.67 2.86
C GLN A 252 -2.54 7.38 3.64
N GLY A 253 -2.68 7.45 4.96
CA GLY A 253 -2.70 6.29 5.86
C GLY A 253 -4.14 5.83 6.14
N ILE A 254 -4.28 4.65 6.76
CA ILE A 254 -5.59 4.00 6.95
C ILE A 254 -6.62 4.86 7.71
N ALA A 255 -6.20 5.56 8.78
CA ALA A 255 -7.12 6.39 9.58
C ALA A 255 -7.73 7.52 8.74
N ALA A 256 -6.91 8.20 7.95
CA ALA A 256 -7.38 9.25 7.05
C ALA A 256 -8.27 8.68 5.94
N SER A 257 -7.97 7.49 5.39
CA SER A 257 -8.83 6.86 4.38
C SER A 257 -10.20 6.46 4.94
N ILE A 258 -10.26 5.98 6.18
CA ILE A 258 -11.52 5.70 6.89
C ILE A 258 -12.29 7.00 7.13
N GLN A 259 -11.59 8.06 7.57
CA GLN A 259 -12.19 9.37 7.79
C GLN A 259 -12.79 9.94 6.49
N ASP A 260 -12.08 9.87 5.37
CA ASP A 260 -12.60 10.27 4.04
C ASP A 260 -13.89 9.50 3.70
N GLY A 261 -13.91 8.19 3.96
CA GLY A 261 -15.10 7.36 3.76
C GLY A 261 -16.30 7.83 4.57
N PHE A 262 -16.11 8.19 5.84
CA PHE A 262 -17.19 8.74 6.67
C PHE A 262 -17.67 10.10 6.19
N TYR A 263 -16.76 11.01 5.81
CA TYR A 263 -17.17 12.32 5.31
C TYR A 263 -17.97 12.23 4.03
N VAL A 264 -17.51 11.43 3.07
CA VAL A 264 -18.22 11.24 1.80
C VAL A 264 -19.54 10.54 2.04
N GLY A 265 -19.57 9.45 2.83
CA GLY A 265 -20.82 8.78 3.19
C GLY A 265 -21.85 9.71 3.83
N ALA A 266 -21.43 10.62 4.71
CA ALA A 266 -22.31 11.62 5.32
C ALA A 266 -22.77 12.72 4.35
N SER A 267 -21.98 13.03 3.32
CA SER A 267 -22.30 14.06 2.33
C SER A 267 -23.29 13.56 1.26
N PHE A 268 -23.26 12.26 0.97
CA PHE A 268 -24.12 11.60 -0.03
C PHE A 268 -25.32 10.86 0.58
N ALA A 269 -25.37 10.70 1.91
CA ALA A 269 -26.56 10.23 2.58
C ALA A 269 -27.67 11.27 2.38
N GLU A 270 -28.66 10.95 1.53
CA GLU A 270 -29.91 11.70 1.47
C GLU A 270 -30.50 11.83 2.89
N LYS A 271 -31.01 13.03 3.21
CA LYS A 271 -31.76 13.25 4.44
C LYS A 271 -33.12 12.56 4.39
#